data_AF-A0A7W9TBK5-F1
#
_entry.id   AF-A0A7W9TBK5-F1
#
_cell.length_a   1.000
_cell.length_b   1.000
_cell.length_c   1.000
_cell.angle_alpha   90.00
_cell.angle_beta   90.00
_cell.angle_gamma   90.00
#
_symmetry.space_group_name_H-M   'P 1'
#
loop_
_entity.id
_entity.type
_entity.pdbx_description
1 polymer ?
#
loop_
_entity_poly.entity_id
_entity_poly.type
_entity_poly.pdbx_seq_one_letter_code
_entity_poly.pdbx_strand_id
1 'polypeptide(L)'
;MLMGFGVSIACAVGALVAGAGVLAMALPGRPEPWPVHLLRRAAATAAWAAAAVYSLGFFTVLLSEQAFGDGADSIPAPACRDGFDETTREGLSHHRSSYLPLRFDCVREDGSVYSSDAAYGWMNGASASLALSAALFAIGAGYATELRARKAASTA
;
A
#
# COMPACT_ATOMS: atom_id res chain seq x y z
N MET A 1 6.51 17.68 -5.84
CA MET A 1 6.53 18.18 -4.45
C MET A 1 5.46 17.53 -3.55
N LEU A 2 4.20 17.39 -3.96
CA LEU A 2 3.16 16.71 -3.15
C LEU A 2 3.51 15.24 -2.79
N MET A 3 4.12 14.48 -3.71
CA MET A 3 4.59 13.11 -3.46
C MET A 3 5.60 13.02 -2.30
N GLY A 4 6.47 14.03 -2.14
CA GLY A 4 7.45 14.09 -1.04
C GLY A 4 6.80 14.33 0.33
N PHE A 5 5.72 15.11 0.37
CA PHE A 5 4.93 15.30 1.59
C PHE A 5 4.19 14.02 1.99
N GLY A 6 3.64 13.28 1.03
CA GLY A 6 2.98 11.99 1.28
C GLY A 6 3.92 10.96 1.90
N VAL A 7 5.13 10.81 1.34
CA VAL A 7 6.18 9.94 1.88
C VAL A 7 6.62 10.40 3.27
N SER A 8 6.77 11.70 3.49
CA SER A 8 7.18 12.26 4.78
C SER A 8 6.13 12.02 5.87
N ILE A 9 4.84 12.18 5.56
CA ILE A 9 3.73 11.88 6.50
C ILE A 9 3.67 10.39 6.80
N ALA A 10 3.82 9.51 5.80
CA ALA A 10 3.85 8.08 6.01
C ALA A 10 5.03 7.64 6.91
N CYS A 11 6.22 8.19 6.68
CA CYS A 11 7.40 7.98 7.53
C CYS A 11 7.19 8.51 8.94
N ALA A 12 6.60 9.70 9.11
CA ALA A 12 6.32 10.30 10.41
C ALA A 12 5.30 9.45 11.21
N VAL A 13 4.24 8.97 10.56
CA VAL A 13 3.25 8.08 11.18
C VAL A 13 3.89 6.75 11.57
N GLY A 14 4.71 6.16 10.70
CA GLY A 14 5.47 4.94 11.01
C GLY A 14 6.42 5.13 12.20
N ALA A 15 7.15 6.24 12.25
CA ALA A 15 8.04 6.58 13.35
C ALA A 15 7.29 6.81 14.67
N LEU A 16 6.12 7.45 14.63
CA LEU A 16 5.27 7.65 15.81
C LEU A 16 4.70 6.34 16.35
N VAL A 17 4.26 5.44 15.47
CA VAL A 17 3.77 4.10 15.85
C VAL A 17 4.88 3.26 16.47
N ALA A 18 6.06 3.24 15.85
CA ALA A 18 7.23 2.54 16.37
C ALA A 18 7.69 3.13 17.71
N GLY A 19 7.77 4.46 17.81
CA GLY A 19 8.13 5.19 19.02
C GLY A 19 7.15 4.94 20.17
N ALA A 20 5.84 4.93 19.89
CA ALA A 20 4.82 4.58 20.89
C ALA A 20 4.94 3.11 21.35
N GLY A 21 5.32 2.20 20.45
CA GLY A 21 5.62 0.82 20.79
C GLY A 21 6.84 0.69 21.71
N VAL A 22 7.92 1.43 21.45
CA VAL A 22 9.13 1.46 22.28
C VAL A 22 8.89 2.13 23.64
N LEU A 23 8.13 3.23 23.68
CA LEU A 23 7.72 3.88 24.93
C LEU A 23 6.84 2.96 25.78
N ALA A 24 5.93 2.22 25.13
CA ALA A 24 5.17 1.17 25.80
C ALA A 24 6.06 0.01 26.27
N MET A 25 7.24 -0.18 25.67
CA MET A 25 8.24 -1.15 26.12
C MET A 25 8.97 -0.73 27.40
N ALA A 26 9.18 0.58 27.59
CA ALA A 26 9.99 1.15 28.66
C ALA A 26 9.25 1.35 30.00
N LEU A 27 7.92 1.25 30.03
CA LEU A 27 7.12 1.48 31.25
C LEU A 27 6.96 0.21 32.11
N PRO A 28 7.37 0.23 33.40
CA PRO A 28 7.15 -0.87 34.33
C PRO A 28 5.71 -0.91 34.87
N GLY A 29 5.11 -2.11 34.97
CA GLY A 29 3.76 -2.32 35.52
C GLY A 29 2.69 -2.85 34.54
N ARG A 30 3.06 -3.70 33.57
CA ARG A 30 2.11 -4.09 32.51
C ARG A 30 1.01 -5.05 32.98
N PRO A 31 -0.25 -4.78 32.63
CA PRO A 31 -1.31 -5.77 32.76
C PRO A 31 -1.09 -6.92 31.76
N GLU A 32 -1.10 -8.17 32.23
CA GLU A 32 -1.38 -9.31 31.35
C GLU A 32 -2.80 -9.13 30.77
N PRO A 33 -3.05 -9.34 29.46
CA PRO A 33 -2.23 -10.00 28.44
C PRO A 33 -1.64 -9.03 27.37
N TRP A 34 -0.62 -8.25 27.72
CA TRP A 34 0.05 -7.30 26.83
C TRP A 34 0.48 -7.82 25.42
N PRO A 35 0.95 -9.08 25.22
CA PRO A 35 1.45 -9.50 23.91
C PRO A 35 0.34 -9.56 22.86
N VAL A 36 -0.86 -10.03 23.23
CA VAL A 36 -2.01 -10.11 22.32
C VAL A 36 -2.44 -8.72 21.88
N HIS A 37 -2.47 -7.76 22.81
CA HIS A 37 -2.80 -6.37 22.50
C HIS A 37 -1.78 -5.74 21.54
N LEU A 38 -0.49 -6.05 21.69
CA LEU A 38 0.52 -5.59 20.75
C LEU A 38 0.36 -6.22 19.36
N LEU A 39 0.15 -7.54 19.26
CA LEU A 39 -0.08 -8.15 17.94
C LEU A 39 -1.31 -7.55 17.26
N ARG A 40 -2.41 -7.32 17.99
CA ARG A 40 -3.60 -6.65 17.44
C ARG A 40 -3.31 -5.22 16.99
N ARG A 41 -2.54 -4.45 17.77
CA ARG A 41 -2.17 -3.08 17.41
C ARG A 41 -1.25 -3.06 16.18
N ALA A 42 -0.27 -3.96 16.12
CA ALA A 42 0.62 -4.14 14.97
C ALA A 42 -0.17 -4.55 13.71
N ALA A 43 -1.13 -5.47 13.85
CA ALA A 43 -2.02 -5.87 12.77
C ALA A 43 -2.82 -4.68 12.23
N ALA A 44 -3.43 -3.89 13.12
CA ALA A 44 -4.18 -2.70 12.74
C ALA A 44 -3.29 -1.68 12.04
N THR A 45 -2.11 -1.38 12.57
CA THR A 45 -1.19 -0.40 11.97
C THR A 45 -0.70 -0.85 10.59
N ALA A 46 -0.40 -2.13 10.42
CA ALA A 46 0.01 -2.68 9.13
C ALA A 46 -1.15 -2.64 8.11
N ALA A 47 -2.38 -2.94 8.54
CA ALA A 47 -3.56 -2.84 7.69
C ALA A 47 -3.83 -1.40 7.23
N TRP A 48 -3.74 -0.43 8.15
CA TRP A 48 -3.87 1.00 7.81
C TRP A 48 -2.78 1.46 6.84
N ALA A 49 -1.53 1.04 7.05
CA ALA A 49 -0.44 1.36 6.15
C ALA A 49 -0.66 0.74 4.76
N ALA A 50 -1.11 -0.51 4.67
CA ALA A 50 -1.45 -1.15 3.41
C ALA A 50 -2.56 -0.40 2.66
N ALA A 51 -3.64 -0.04 3.38
CA ALA A 51 -4.74 0.72 2.80
C ALA A 51 -4.31 2.11 2.33
N ALA A 52 -3.42 2.79 3.05
CA ALA A 52 -2.91 4.11 2.67
C ALA A 52 -2.06 4.05 1.39
N VAL A 53 -1.11 3.11 1.30
CA VAL A 53 -0.25 2.94 0.12
C VAL A 53 -1.09 2.53 -1.09
N TYR A 54 -2.04 1.60 -0.92
CA TYR A 54 -2.94 1.18 -1.99
C TYR A 54 -3.83 2.34 -2.46
N SER A 55 -4.43 3.08 -1.54
CA SER A 55 -5.29 4.22 -1.88
C SER A 55 -4.50 5.29 -2.64
N LEU A 56 -3.26 5.56 -2.25
CA LEU A 56 -2.41 6.51 -2.95
C LEU A 56 -2.20 6.10 -4.42
N GLY A 57 -1.81 4.84 -4.68
CA GLY A 57 -1.65 4.34 -6.05
C GLY A 57 -2.97 4.23 -6.81
N PHE A 58 -4.07 3.93 -6.12
CA PHE A 58 -5.41 3.94 -6.71
C PHE A 58 -5.82 5.33 -7.19
N PHE A 59 -5.57 6.37 -6.38
CA PHE A 59 -5.82 7.75 -6.76
C PHE A 59 -4.94 8.20 -7.93
N THR A 60 -3.69 7.75 -8.05
CA THR A 60 -2.87 8.10 -9.22
C THR A 60 -3.43 7.49 -10.50
N VAL A 61 -3.91 6.24 -10.48
CA VAL A 61 -4.58 5.61 -11.63
C VAL A 61 -5.85 6.39 -12.01
N LEU A 62 -6.69 6.74 -11.02
CA LEU A 62 -7.90 7.52 -11.27
C LEU A 62 -7.61 8.91 -11.84
N LEU A 63 -6.59 9.61 -11.33
CA LEU A 63 -6.19 10.91 -11.87
C LEU A 63 -5.72 10.79 -13.32
N SER A 64 -5.00 9.73 -13.67
CA SER A 64 -4.61 9.46 -15.06
C SER A 64 -5.80 9.19 -15.97
N GLU A 65 -6.83 8.47 -15.49
CA GLU A 65 -8.08 8.28 -16.24
C GLU A 65 -8.88 9.57 -16.41
N GLN A 66 -9.00 10.37 -15.35
CA GLN A 66 -9.70 11.66 -15.42
C GLN A 66 -9.00 12.61 -16.39
N ALA A 67 -7.67 12.67 -16.37
CA ALA A 67 -6.89 13.49 -17.30
C ALA A 67 -7.05 13.06 -18.77
N PHE A 68 -7.37 11.79 -19.03
CA PHE A 68 -7.77 11.32 -20.35
C PHE A 68 -9.19 11.79 -20.73
N GLY A 69 -10.11 11.95 -19.78
CA GLY A 69 -11.49 12.38 -20.05
C GLY A 69 -11.68 13.88 -20.30
N ASP A 70 -10.67 14.71 -20.06
CA ASP A 70 -10.85 16.17 -19.85
C ASP A 70 -10.56 17.06 -21.07
N GLY A 71 -10.43 16.54 -22.31
CA GLY A 71 -10.25 17.42 -23.47
C GLY A 71 -9.91 16.80 -24.82
N ALA A 72 -9.59 17.68 -25.78
CA ALA A 72 -9.25 17.32 -27.17
C ALA A 72 -7.81 16.80 -27.36
N ASP A 73 -7.02 16.76 -26.29
CA ASP A 73 -5.58 16.42 -26.29
C ASP A 73 -5.29 15.15 -25.47
N SER A 74 -6.30 14.28 -25.39
CA SER A 74 -6.32 13.08 -24.54
C SER A 74 -5.74 11.83 -25.20
N ILE A 75 -5.43 11.88 -26.49
CA ILE A 75 -4.86 10.75 -27.23
C ILE A 75 -3.52 11.21 -27.81
N PRO A 76 -2.37 10.72 -27.29
CA PRO A 76 -2.23 9.75 -26.20
C PRO A 76 -2.53 10.33 -24.80
N ALA A 77 -2.89 9.47 -23.84
CA ALA A 77 -3.16 9.88 -22.46
C ALA A 77 -1.97 10.67 -21.90
N PRO A 78 -2.17 11.81 -21.17
CA PRO A 78 -1.07 12.65 -20.69
C PRO A 78 0.02 11.89 -19.92
N ALA A 79 -0.36 10.91 -19.09
CA ALA A 79 0.58 10.05 -18.36
C ALA A 79 1.47 9.19 -19.28
N CYS A 80 0.93 8.76 -20.42
CA CYS A 80 1.67 8.02 -21.44
C CYS A 80 2.42 8.94 -22.42
N ARG A 81 1.97 10.19 -22.55
CA ARG A 81 2.67 11.21 -23.31
C ARG A 81 3.93 11.60 -22.53
N ASP A 82 3.79 12.05 -21.29
CA ASP A 82 4.86 12.77 -20.60
C ASP A 82 5.88 11.84 -19.91
N GLY A 83 5.60 10.52 -19.88
CA GLY A 83 6.45 9.49 -19.28
C GLY A 83 7.46 8.83 -20.23
N PHE A 84 7.41 9.08 -21.54
CA PHE A 84 8.24 8.39 -22.53
C PHE A 84 8.91 9.35 -23.52
N ASP A 85 10.00 8.91 -24.13
CA ASP A 85 10.69 9.64 -25.19
C ASP A 85 9.86 9.68 -26.49
N GLU A 86 10.18 10.63 -27.38
CA GLU A 86 9.41 10.87 -28.61
C GLU A 86 9.33 9.64 -29.53
N THR A 87 10.36 8.78 -29.56
CA THR A 87 10.35 7.57 -30.41
C THR A 87 9.46 6.47 -29.83
N THR A 88 9.34 6.41 -28.51
CA THR A 88 8.39 5.51 -27.84
C THR A 88 6.96 6.04 -27.99
N ARG A 89 6.76 7.37 -28.04
CA ARG A 89 5.46 8.06 -28.18
C ARG A 89 4.74 7.81 -29.50
N GLU A 90 5.46 7.84 -30.62
CA GLU A 90 4.90 7.73 -31.98
C GLU A 90 4.12 6.42 -32.24
N GLY A 91 4.32 5.40 -31.39
CA GLY A 91 3.63 4.12 -31.51
C GLY A 91 2.46 3.91 -30.54
N LEU A 92 2.13 4.83 -29.64
CA LEU A 92 1.08 4.59 -28.65
C LEU A 92 -0.31 4.66 -29.28
N SER A 93 -1.11 3.62 -29.05
CA SER A 93 -2.46 3.50 -29.58
C SER A 93 -3.53 3.82 -28.53
N HIS A 94 -3.43 3.18 -27.36
CA HIS A 94 -4.41 3.31 -26.28
C HIS A 94 -3.79 3.07 -24.90
N HIS A 95 -4.53 3.45 -23.86
CA HIS A 95 -4.17 3.14 -22.48
C HIS A 95 -5.05 2.01 -21.94
N ARG A 96 -4.56 1.33 -20.91
CA ARG A 96 -5.28 0.31 -20.16
C ARG A 96 -5.05 0.54 -18.67
N SER A 97 -6.11 0.86 -17.94
CA SER A 97 -6.06 0.88 -16.49
C SER A 97 -6.29 -0.52 -15.92
N SER A 98 -5.61 -0.78 -14.81
CA SER A 98 -5.81 -1.96 -13.98
C SER A 98 -5.78 -1.52 -12.52
N TYR A 99 -6.76 -1.93 -11.73
CA TYR A 99 -6.79 -1.61 -10.30
C TYR A 99 -6.26 -2.75 -9.44
N LEU A 100 -6.11 -3.96 -10.00
CA LEU A 100 -5.52 -5.10 -9.30
C LEU A 100 -4.74 -6.01 -10.25
N PRO A 101 -3.39 -5.94 -10.27
CA PRO A 101 -2.56 -4.96 -9.57
C PRO A 101 -2.78 -3.54 -10.11
N LEU A 102 -2.50 -2.52 -9.28
CA LEU A 102 -2.57 -1.11 -9.66
C LEU A 102 -1.59 -0.85 -10.82
N ARG A 103 -2.09 -0.47 -11.99
CA ARG A 103 -1.30 -0.08 -13.16
C ARG A 103 -2.08 0.88 -14.04
N PHE A 104 -1.35 1.75 -14.70
CA PHE A 104 -1.82 2.50 -15.85
C PHE A 104 -0.87 2.18 -16.99
N ASP A 105 -1.29 1.25 -17.85
CA ASP A 105 -0.47 0.66 -18.89
C ASP A 105 -0.71 1.40 -20.22
N CYS A 106 0.37 1.73 -20.90
CA CYS A 106 0.39 2.37 -22.20
C CYS A 106 0.66 1.31 -23.26
N VAL A 107 -0.29 1.14 -24.19
CA VAL A 107 -0.23 0.09 -25.23
C VAL A 107 0.17 0.71 -26.55
N ARG A 108 1.08 0.02 -27.23
CA ARG A 108 1.62 0.43 -28.53
C ARG A 108 0.90 -0.30 -29.67
N GLU A 109 0.99 0.22 -30.89
CA GLU A 109 0.39 -0.39 -32.10
C GLU A 109 0.92 -1.80 -32.40
N ASP A 110 2.16 -2.11 -31.99
CA ASP A 110 2.74 -3.45 -32.11
C ASP A 110 2.31 -4.43 -31.00
N GLY A 111 1.45 -3.98 -30.08
CA GLY A 111 0.95 -4.76 -28.95
C GLY A 111 1.87 -4.79 -27.72
N SER A 112 3.02 -4.11 -27.76
CA SER A 112 3.86 -3.94 -26.56
C SER A 112 3.18 -3.05 -25.52
N VAL A 113 3.45 -3.35 -24.24
CA VAL A 113 2.80 -2.71 -23.10
C VAL A 113 3.85 -2.16 -22.15
N TYR A 114 3.73 -0.88 -21.82
CA TYR A 114 4.65 -0.18 -20.93
C TYR A 114 3.89 0.46 -19.77
N SER A 115 4.39 0.29 -18.53
CA SER A 115 3.80 0.98 -17.38
C SER A 115 4.11 2.48 -17.48
N SER A 116 3.09 3.34 -17.31
CA SER A 116 3.29 4.80 -17.33
C SER A 116 4.13 5.29 -16.15
N ASP A 117 4.15 4.54 -15.05
CA ASP A 117 4.93 4.86 -13.86
C ASP A 117 5.53 3.59 -13.24
N ALA A 118 6.83 3.61 -12.93
CA ALA A 118 7.49 2.52 -12.22
C ALA A 118 7.05 2.45 -10.74
N ALA A 119 6.47 3.52 -10.19
CA ALA A 119 5.99 3.61 -8.81
C ALA A 119 4.93 2.53 -8.49
N TYR A 120 4.12 2.15 -9.47
CA TYR A 120 3.12 1.10 -9.32
C TYR A 120 3.72 -0.23 -8.83
N GLY A 121 4.93 -0.59 -9.29
CA GLY A 121 5.58 -1.83 -8.88
C GLY A 121 5.84 -1.89 -7.37
N TRP A 122 6.49 -0.87 -6.81
CA TRP A 122 6.78 -0.84 -5.38
C TRP A 122 5.51 -0.61 -4.55
N MET A 123 4.55 0.18 -5.02
CA MET A 123 3.28 0.41 -4.31
C MET A 123 2.46 -0.88 -4.16
N ASN A 124 2.36 -1.69 -5.22
CA ASN A 124 1.72 -3.00 -5.16
C ASN A 124 2.47 -3.93 -4.20
N GLY A 125 3.81 -4.00 -4.30
CA GLY A 125 4.63 -4.84 -3.42
C GLY A 125 4.55 -4.43 -1.95
N ALA A 126 4.59 -3.12 -1.66
CA ALA A 126 4.47 -2.57 -0.31
C ALA A 126 3.07 -2.82 0.26
N SER A 127 2.01 -2.57 -0.50
CA SER A 127 0.63 -2.81 -0.05
C SER A 127 0.40 -4.29 0.23
N ALA A 128 0.86 -5.18 -0.65
CA ALA A 128 0.73 -6.63 -0.47
C ALA A 128 1.50 -7.13 0.76
N SER A 129 2.76 -6.71 0.93
CA SER A 129 3.58 -7.13 2.08
C SER A 129 3.04 -6.62 3.43
N LEU A 130 2.53 -5.39 3.47
CA LEU A 130 1.86 -4.83 4.65
C LEU A 130 0.55 -5.56 4.97
N ALA A 131 -0.26 -5.87 3.95
CA ALA A 131 -1.49 -6.65 4.12
C ALA A 131 -1.21 -8.07 4.64
N LEU A 132 -0.18 -8.74 4.09
CA LEU A 132 0.27 -10.05 4.58
C LEU A 132 0.76 -9.98 6.03
N SER A 133 1.53 -8.95 6.38
CA SER A 133 2.01 -8.75 7.75
C SER A 133 0.84 -8.53 8.72
N ALA A 134 -0.15 -7.72 8.31
CA ALA A 134 -1.36 -7.51 9.10
C ALA A 134 -2.11 -8.83 9.37
N ALA A 135 -2.26 -9.67 8.34
CA ALA A 135 -2.88 -10.98 8.46
C ALA A 135 -2.11 -11.90 9.42
N LEU A 136 -0.78 -11.98 9.28
CA LEU A 136 0.07 -12.78 10.16
C LEU A 136 -0.02 -12.33 11.63
N PHE A 137 -0.03 -11.02 11.89
CA PHE A 137 -0.21 -10.49 13.25
C PHE A 137 -1.59 -10.80 13.82
N ALA A 138 -2.65 -10.68 13.01
CA ALA A 138 -4.02 -11.01 13.43
C ALA A 138 -4.17 -12.50 13.76
N ILE A 139 -3.63 -13.39 12.91
CA ILE A 139 -3.62 -14.84 13.12
C ILE A 139 -2.81 -15.18 14.37
N GLY A 140 -1.62 -14.59 14.53
CA GLY A 140 -0.77 -14.79 15.70
C GLY A 140 -1.46 -14.37 17.00
N ALA A 141 -2.21 -13.26 16.98
CA ALA A 141 -3.01 -12.82 18.13
C ALA A 141 -4.10 -13.84 18.47
N GLY A 142 -4.81 -14.35 17.47
CA GLY A 142 -5.85 -15.39 17.65
C GLY A 142 -5.29 -16.70 18.21
N TYR A 143 -4.16 -17.15 17.68
CA TYR A 143 -3.48 -18.35 18.15
C TYR A 143 -2.98 -18.20 19.61
N ALA A 144 -2.43 -17.04 19.96
CA ALA A 144 -2.00 -16.75 21.33
C ALA A 144 -3.18 -16.70 22.32
N THR A 145 -4.34 -16.19 21.91
CA THR A 145 -5.55 -16.22 22.75
C THR A 145 -6.06 -17.63 22.96
N GLU A 146 -6.09 -18.45 21.90
CA GLU A 146 -6.57 -19.84 21.94
C GLU A 146 -5.67 -20.72 22.83
N LEU A 147 -4.35 -20.61 22.68
CA LEU A 147 -3.39 -21.32 23.53
C LEU A 147 -3.54 -20.96 25.01
N ARG A 148 -3.81 -19.69 25.33
CA ARG A 148 -4.03 -19.26 26.72
C ARG A 148 -5.33 -19.86 27.28
N ALA A 149 -6.41 -19.85 26.50
CA ALA A 149 -7.69 -20.44 26.91
C ALA A 149 -7.54 -21.95 27.20
N ARG A 150 -6.80 -22.68 26.35
CA ARG A 150 -6.51 -24.11 26.55
C ARG A 150 -5.70 -24.38 27.81
N LYS A 151 -4.69 -23.55 28.10
CA LYS A 151 -3.90 -23.68 29.34
C LYS A 151 -4.75 -23.44 30.58
N ALA A 152 -5.58 -22.40 30.59
CA ALA A 152 -6.48 -22.11 31.70
C ALA A 152 -7.47 -23.26 31.95
N ALA A 153 -8.02 -23.86 30.89
CA ALA A 153 -8.90 -25.02 30.98
C ALA A 153 -8.20 -26.30 31.50
N SER A 154 -6.88 -26.43 31.28
CA SER A 154 -6.10 -27.58 31.79
C SER A 154 -5.68 -27.46 33.26
N THR A 155 -5.75 -26.25 33.83
CA THR A 155 -5.35 -25.94 35.21
C THR A 155 -6.54 -25.77 36.16
N ALA A 156 -7.77 -25.79 35.63
CA ALA A 156 -9.02 -25.70 36.37
C ALA A 156 -9.58 -27.11 36.64
#